data_AF-A0A9D5NEL3-F1
#
_entry.id   AF-A0A9D5NEL3-F1
#
_cell.length_a   1.000
_cell.length_b   1.000
_cell.length_c   1.000
_cell.angle_alpha   90.00
_cell.angle_beta   90.00
_cell.angle_gamma   90.00
#
_symmetry.space_group_name_H-M   'P 1'
#
loop_
_entity.id
_entity.type
_entity.pdbx_description
1 polymer ?
#
loop_
_entity_poly.entity_id
_entity_poly.type
_entity_poly.pdbx_seq_one_letter_code
_entity_poly.pdbx_strand_id
1 'polypeptide(L)'
;MAKIYKQGLFTGERALYDIHDAEIIDSTFDDGESPLKECTDLKVKHSFFKWKYPMWYSENIECEDCTLLETARSGIWYTKNIKMTNCYISAPKQFRRAEGITLINCSIPNAQETMWNCKNIVLKDVSAKGDYFGLNAEGVEIDHFDLIGNYAFDGGKDIVIRNAKMDSKDSFWNCKNVTVYDSIIVGEYLGWNSENITFVNCCIDSHQGMCYMKNIKMVNCKLLNTDLCFEFCEDVDADICSHIDSVKNPYSGVIKAKSIGKLILDEKYVDKSKIKIITEE
;
A
#
# COMPACT_ATOMS: atom_id res chain seq x y z
N MET A 1 -10.17 10.84 35.80
CA MET A 1 -9.74 9.43 35.63
C MET A 1 -10.46 8.90 34.40
N ALA A 2 -9.77 8.19 33.51
CA ALA A 2 -10.40 7.62 32.32
C ALA A 2 -11.52 6.65 32.72
N LYS A 3 -12.64 6.67 31.99
CA LYS A 3 -13.75 5.74 32.23
C LYS A 3 -13.37 4.36 31.72
N ILE A 4 -13.56 3.33 32.54
CA ILE A 4 -13.20 1.95 32.17
C ILE A 4 -14.46 1.15 31.88
N TYR A 5 -14.52 0.57 30.69
CA TYR A 5 -15.49 -0.44 30.26
C TYR A 5 -14.76 -1.77 30.17
N LYS A 6 -15.15 -2.76 30.99
CA LYS A 6 -14.47 -4.05 31.06
C LYS A 6 -15.47 -5.20 30.96
N GLN A 7 -15.14 -6.23 30.18
CA GLN A 7 -15.99 -7.41 29.97
C GLN A 7 -17.40 -7.02 29.48
N GLY A 8 -17.48 -5.97 28.67
CA GLY A 8 -18.74 -5.48 28.12
C GLY A 8 -19.21 -6.31 26.93
N LEU A 9 -20.51 -6.61 26.90
CA LEU A 9 -21.20 -7.02 25.68
C LEU A 9 -22.06 -5.83 25.22
N PHE A 10 -21.64 -5.20 24.13
CA PHE A 10 -22.26 -4.01 23.58
C PHE A 10 -23.09 -4.38 22.35
N THR A 11 -24.37 -4.06 22.40
CA THR A 11 -25.34 -4.33 21.33
C THR A 11 -26.18 -3.08 21.04
N GLY A 12 -26.87 -3.09 19.90
CA GLY A 12 -27.69 -1.98 19.44
C GLY A 12 -26.90 -0.90 18.69
N GLU A 13 -27.64 0.01 18.04
CA GLU A 13 -27.03 1.13 17.32
C GLU A 13 -26.26 2.04 18.29
N ARG A 14 -24.98 2.30 17.99
CA ARG A 14 -24.10 3.23 18.71
C ARG A 14 -24.00 2.96 20.22
N ALA A 15 -23.74 1.71 20.58
CA ALA A 15 -23.68 1.25 21.97
C ALA A 15 -22.78 2.09 22.90
N LEU A 16 -21.67 2.64 22.39
CA LEU A 16 -20.76 3.54 23.11
C LEU A 16 -20.57 4.84 22.32
N TYR A 17 -21.67 5.44 21.88
CA TYR A 17 -21.68 6.74 21.20
C TYR A 17 -21.01 7.84 22.01
N ASP A 18 -20.22 8.70 21.34
CA ASP A 18 -19.77 10.00 21.86
C ASP A 18 -19.09 9.90 23.24
N ILE A 19 -18.31 8.82 23.44
CA ILE A 19 -17.51 8.66 24.64
C ILE A 19 -16.11 9.24 24.43
N HIS A 20 -15.56 9.78 25.51
CA HIS A 20 -14.26 10.40 25.55
C HIS A 20 -13.45 9.89 26.73
N ASP A 21 -12.11 9.94 26.63
CA ASP A 21 -11.19 9.60 27.73
C ASP A 21 -11.52 8.25 28.37
N ALA A 22 -11.56 7.18 27.57
CA ALA A 22 -12.04 5.88 28.04
C ALA A 22 -11.16 4.70 27.59
N GLU A 23 -11.16 3.67 28.43
CA GLU A 23 -10.53 2.38 28.15
C GLU A 23 -11.63 1.31 28.03
N ILE A 24 -11.60 0.55 26.94
CA ILE A 24 -12.48 -0.59 26.67
C ILE A 24 -11.60 -1.83 26.64
N ILE A 25 -11.86 -2.77 27.55
CA ILE A 25 -10.98 -3.91 27.81
C ILE A 25 -11.81 -5.20 27.82
N ASP A 26 -11.29 -6.27 27.22
CA ASP A 26 -11.88 -7.61 27.23
C ASP A 26 -13.36 -7.62 26.76
N SER A 27 -13.71 -6.80 25.77
CA SER A 27 -15.11 -6.50 25.43
C SER A 27 -15.49 -6.95 24.01
N THR A 28 -16.79 -7.11 23.78
CA THR A 28 -17.34 -7.48 22.47
C THR A 28 -18.39 -6.48 22.04
N PHE A 29 -18.20 -5.91 20.84
CA PHE A 29 -19.21 -5.19 20.10
C PHE A 29 -19.91 -6.18 19.16
N ASP A 30 -21.09 -6.62 19.57
CA ASP A 30 -21.89 -7.62 18.87
C ASP A 30 -22.93 -6.93 17.95
N ASP A 31 -24.09 -7.53 17.74
CA ASP A 31 -25.17 -7.00 16.90
C ASP A 31 -25.49 -5.52 17.19
N GLY A 32 -25.14 -4.64 16.25
CA GLY A 32 -25.27 -3.18 16.38
C GLY A 32 -24.32 -2.40 15.46
N GLU A 33 -24.81 -1.37 14.77
CA GLU A 33 -23.98 -0.56 13.87
C GLU A 33 -23.36 0.65 14.59
N SER A 34 -22.17 1.06 14.14
CA SER A 34 -21.51 2.31 14.59
C SER A 34 -21.20 2.41 16.09
N PRO A 35 -20.66 1.35 16.75
CA PRO A 35 -20.54 1.31 18.20
C PRO A 35 -19.66 2.43 18.80
N LEU A 36 -18.55 2.78 18.14
CA LEU A 36 -17.65 3.86 18.56
C LEU A 36 -17.71 4.99 17.53
N LYS A 37 -18.82 5.70 17.53
CA LYS A 37 -19.04 6.86 16.63
C LYS A 37 -18.92 8.16 17.42
N GLU A 38 -18.31 9.18 16.80
CA GLU A 38 -17.97 10.47 17.43
C GLU A 38 -17.11 10.32 18.71
N CYS A 39 -16.28 9.27 18.80
CA CYS A 39 -15.48 9.03 20.00
C CYS A 39 -14.12 9.70 19.94
N THR A 40 -13.54 10.04 21.10
CA THR A 40 -12.21 10.66 21.16
C THR A 40 -11.38 10.09 22.31
N ASP A 41 -10.07 9.97 22.13
CA ASP A 41 -9.12 9.56 23.18
C ASP A 41 -9.50 8.21 23.81
N LEU A 42 -9.60 7.18 22.97
CA LEU A 42 -9.96 5.82 23.38
C LEU A 42 -8.79 4.84 23.33
N LYS A 43 -8.72 3.97 24.32
CA LYS A 43 -7.90 2.74 24.28
C LYS A 43 -8.80 1.52 24.26
N VAL A 44 -8.66 0.68 23.25
CA VAL A 44 -9.44 -0.54 23.08
C VAL A 44 -8.47 -1.72 23.11
N LYS A 45 -8.62 -2.61 24.09
CA LYS A 45 -7.71 -3.74 24.32
C LYS A 45 -8.48 -5.06 24.34
N HIS A 46 -7.90 -6.12 23.76
CA HIS A 46 -8.44 -7.48 23.80
C HIS A 46 -9.94 -7.54 23.45
N SER A 47 -10.34 -6.83 22.40
CA SER A 47 -11.75 -6.64 22.09
C SER A 47 -12.11 -7.10 20.67
N PHE A 48 -13.37 -7.48 20.50
CA PHE A 48 -13.90 -8.05 19.27
C PHE A 48 -14.97 -7.15 18.68
N PHE A 49 -14.84 -6.83 17.40
CA PHE A 49 -15.88 -6.15 16.63
C PHE A 49 -16.52 -7.13 15.67
N LYS A 50 -17.82 -7.37 15.84
CA LYS A 50 -18.58 -8.33 15.04
C LYS A 50 -19.54 -7.68 14.07
N TRP A 51 -19.65 -6.35 14.04
CA TRP A 51 -20.66 -5.68 13.21
C TRP A 51 -20.16 -4.36 12.62
N LYS A 52 -20.91 -3.84 11.64
CA LYS A 52 -20.46 -2.80 10.73
C LYS A 52 -20.11 -1.49 11.43
N TYR A 53 -19.24 -0.73 10.75
CA TYR A 53 -18.86 0.63 11.13
C TYR A 53 -18.24 0.76 12.54
N PRO A 54 -17.32 -0.13 13.01
CA PRO A 54 -16.74 -0.03 14.35
C PRO A 54 -16.33 1.36 14.81
N MET A 55 -15.66 2.14 13.94
CA MET A 55 -15.11 3.45 14.27
C MET A 55 -15.46 4.45 13.17
N TRP A 56 -16.28 5.43 13.51
CA TRP A 56 -16.77 6.40 12.53
C TRP A 56 -16.68 7.82 13.11
N TYR A 57 -16.08 8.75 12.38
CA TYR A 57 -15.82 10.13 12.86
C TYR A 57 -15.13 10.16 14.24
N SER A 58 -14.25 9.19 14.51
CA SER A 58 -13.54 9.13 15.79
C SER A 58 -12.12 9.68 15.67
N GLU A 59 -11.53 10.06 16.79
CA GLU A 59 -10.20 10.66 16.82
C GLU A 59 -9.36 10.11 17.97
N ASN A 60 -8.05 9.95 17.77
CA ASN A 60 -7.11 9.47 18.78
C ASN A 60 -7.51 8.11 19.39
N ILE A 61 -7.47 7.07 18.56
CA ILE A 61 -7.91 5.72 18.94
C ILE A 61 -6.72 4.77 18.94
N GLU A 62 -6.47 4.12 20.07
CA GLU A 62 -5.47 3.06 20.20
C GLU A 62 -6.16 1.70 20.34
N CYS A 63 -5.89 0.77 19.42
CA CYS A 63 -6.34 -0.61 19.49
C CYS A 63 -5.15 -1.54 19.70
N GLU A 64 -5.25 -2.44 20.66
CA GLU A 64 -4.22 -3.43 20.99
C GLU A 64 -4.86 -4.81 21.14
N ASP A 65 -4.32 -5.80 20.43
CA ASP A 65 -4.79 -7.18 20.46
C ASP A 65 -6.30 -7.32 20.16
N CYS A 66 -6.78 -6.53 19.19
CA CYS A 66 -8.18 -6.49 18.78
C CYS A 66 -8.44 -7.30 17.51
N THR A 67 -9.66 -7.79 17.37
CA THR A 67 -10.12 -8.51 16.17
C THR A 67 -11.33 -7.83 15.55
N LEU A 68 -11.23 -7.47 14.26
CA LEU A 68 -12.36 -7.03 13.44
C LEU A 68 -12.76 -8.21 12.55
N LEU A 69 -13.87 -8.85 12.89
CA LEU A 69 -14.40 -10.01 12.16
C LEU A 69 -14.94 -9.60 10.78
N GLU A 70 -15.12 -10.55 9.87
CA GLU A 70 -15.57 -10.31 8.49
C GLU A 70 -16.86 -9.45 8.41
N THR A 71 -17.77 -9.65 9.37
CA THR A 71 -19.04 -8.91 9.48
C THR A 71 -18.87 -7.46 9.91
N ALA A 72 -17.71 -7.06 10.45
CA ALA A 72 -17.34 -5.68 10.78
C ALA A 72 -16.93 -4.83 9.56
N ARG A 73 -17.54 -5.11 8.41
CA ARG A 73 -17.28 -4.47 7.11
C ARG A 73 -17.50 -2.95 7.18
N SER A 74 -16.82 -2.24 6.29
CA SER A 74 -16.90 -0.78 6.16
C SER A 74 -16.49 -0.11 7.46
N GLY A 75 -15.39 -0.59 8.07
CA GLY A 75 -15.29 -0.47 9.51
C GLY A 75 -14.83 0.88 10.03
N ILE A 76 -13.70 1.37 9.51
CA ILE A 76 -13.04 2.59 9.99
C ILE A 76 -13.18 3.71 8.95
N TRP A 77 -13.98 4.73 9.25
CA TRP A 77 -14.35 5.79 8.30
C TRP A 77 -14.16 7.18 8.93
N TYR A 78 -13.56 8.11 8.17
CA TYR A 78 -13.34 9.50 8.58
C TYR A 78 -12.64 9.65 9.94
N THR A 79 -11.93 8.61 10.36
CA THR A 79 -11.27 8.53 11.67
C THR A 79 -9.89 9.14 11.55
N LYS A 80 -9.48 9.88 12.59
CA LYS A 80 -8.17 10.53 12.66
C LYS A 80 -7.31 9.93 13.76
N ASN A 81 -6.01 9.81 13.52
CA ASN A 81 -5.03 9.36 14.51
C ASN A 81 -5.42 8.01 15.14
N ILE A 82 -5.48 6.97 14.31
CA ILE A 82 -5.75 5.60 14.77
C ILE A 82 -4.48 4.77 14.72
N LYS A 83 -4.16 4.15 15.86
CA LYS A 83 -3.08 3.17 15.98
C LYS A 83 -3.66 1.80 16.30
N MET A 84 -3.28 0.79 15.53
CA MET A 84 -3.65 -0.60 15.79
C MET A 84 -2.38 -1.46 15.90
N THR A 85 -2.26 -2.20 16.99
CA THR A 85 -1.10 -3.08 17.27
C THR A 85 -1.58 -4.49 17.54
N ASN A 86 -0.93 -5.50 16.93
CA ASN A 86 -1.27 -6.92 17.10
C ASN A 86 -2.72 -7.25 16.71
N CYS A 87 -3.26 -6.56 15.71
CA CYS A 87 -4.67 -6.72 15.35
C CYS A 87 -4.88 -7.67 14.17
N TYR A 88 -5.97 -8.43 14.23
CA TYR A 88 -6.45 -9.26 13.12
C TYR A 88 -7.70 -8.63 12.50
N ILE A 89 -7.60 -8.23 11.23
CA ILE A 89 -8.63 -7.45 10.53
C ILE A 89 -9.13 -8.27 9.33
N SER A 90 -10.06 -9.20 9.58
CA SER A 90 -10.69 -9.98 8.50
C SER A 90 -11.86 -9.25 7.84
N ALA A 91 -12.29 -8.13 8.42
CA ALA A 91 -13.29 -7.26 7.85
C ALA A 91 -12.79 -6.60 6.54
N PRO A 92 -13.53 -6.66 5.42
CA PRO A 92 -13.21 -5.89 4.22
C PRO A 92 -13.63 -4.42 4.38
N LYS A 93 -13.23 -3.59 3.41
CA LYS A 93 -13.60 -2.17 3.32
C LYS A 93 -13.10 -1.32 4.48
N GLN A 94 -11.88 -1.57 4.94
CA GLN A 94 -11.32 -0.91 6.13
C GLN A 94 -10.54 0.34 5.76
N PHE A 95 -10.61 1.36 6.62
CA PHE A 95 -9.98 2.66 6.41
C PHE A 95 -10.48 3.35 5.13
N ARG A 96 -11.32 4.36 5.34
CA ARG A 96 -11.93 5.15 4.29
C ARG A 96 -11.88 6.61 4.65
N ARG A 97 -11.19 7.40 3.81
CA ARG A 97 -11.05 8.85 4.02
C ARG A 97 -10.57 9.18 5.44
N ALA A 98 -9.70 8.32 5.97
CA ALA A 98 -9.12 8.41 7.29
C ALA A 98 -7.70 8.99 7.21
N GLU A 99 -7.21 9.56 8.30
CA GLU A 99 -5.94 10.25 8.35
C GLU A 99 -5.15 9.87 9.61
N GLY A 100 -3.83 9.73 9.50
CA GLY A 100 -2.98 9.40 10.65
C GLY A 100 -3.21 7.97 11.10
N ILE A 101 -2.96 7.02 10.19
CA ILE A 101 -3.21 5.59 10.43
C ILE A 101 -1.88 4.91 10.71
N THR A 102 -1.75 4.22 11.83
CA THR A 102 -0.55 3.43 12.16
C THR A 102 -0.94 1.98 12.44
N LEU A 103 -0.45 1.04 11.64
CA LEU A 103 -0.64 -0.40 11.86
C LEU A 103 0.71 -1.05 12.18
N ILE A 104 0.78 -1.79 13.28
CA ILE A 104 2.00 -2.48 13.73
C ILE A 104 1.66 -3.93 14.01
N ASN A 105 2.36 -4.87 13.36
CA ASN A 105 2.13 -6.31 13.54
C ASN A 105 0.66 -6.70 13.31
N CYS A 106 0.11 -6.31 12.14
CA CYS A 106 -1.31 -6.51 11.81
C CYS A 106 -1.48 -7.42 10.59
N SER A 107 -2.57 -8.19 10.57
CA SER A 107 -2.95 -9.01 9.41
C SER A 107 -4.30 -8.60 8.87
N ILE A 108 -4.36 -8.36 7.55
CA ILE A 108 -5.54 -7.96 6.80
C ILE A 108 -5.78 -8.99 5.67
N PRO A 109 -6.23 -10.21 5.99
CA PRO A 109 -6.40 -11.28 5.00
C PRO A 109 -7.51 -11.01 3.98
N ASN A 110 -8.37 -10.01 4.23
CA ASN A 110 -9.36 -9.51 3.31
C ASN A 110 -9.28 -7.99 3.22
N ALA A 111 -8.26 -7.50 2.53
CA ALA A 111 -7.98 -6.09 2.32
C ALA A 111 -8.73 -5.50 1.11
N GLN A 112 -9.79 -6.14 0.63
CA GLN A 112 -10.64 -5.56 -0.42
C GLN A 112 -11.05 -4.16 0.00
N GLU A 113 -10.87 -3.21 -0.92
CA GLU A 113 -11.33 -1.85 -0.68
C GLU A 113 -10.69 -1.31 0.62
N THR A 114 -9.36 -1.36 0.79
CA THR A 114 -8.72 -0.92 2.04
C THR A 114 -7.80 0.29 1.83
N MET A 115 -7.79 1.24 2.77
CA MET A 115 -7.00 2.48 2.73
C MET A 115 -7.35 3.47 1.61
N TRP A 116 -8.58 3.44 1.05
CA TRP A 116 -8.91 4.34 -0.05
C TRP A 116 -9.03 5.78 0.40
N ASN A 117 -8.40 6.68 -0.35
CA ASN A 117 -8.37 8.13 -0.13
C ASN A 117 -7.92 8.49 1.30
N CYS A 118 -7.03 7.68 1.89
CA CYS A 118 -6.50 7.90 3.22
C CYS A 118 -5.17 8.67 3.16
N LYS A 119 -4.82 9.36 4.24
CA LYS A 119 -3.60 10.17 4.34
C LYS A 119 -2.76 9.82 5.55
N ASN A 120 -1.44 10.03 5.48
CA ASN A 120 -0.51 9.84 6.59
C ASN A 120 -0.63 8.42 7.18
N ILE A 121 -0.17 7.44 6.42
CA ILE A 121 -0.30 6.01 6.72
C ILE A 121 1.08 5.45 7.05
N VAL A 122 1.20 4.75 8.17
CA VAL A 122 2.40 4.04 8.60
C VAL A 122 2.06 2.56 8.80
N LEU A 123 2.71 1.69 8.04
CA LEU A 123 2.57 0.23 8.16
C LEU A 123 3.90 -0.39 8.57
N LYS A 124 3.90 -1.15 9.65
CA LYS A 124 5.06 -1.90 10.11
C LYS A 124 4.68 -3.35 10.41
N ASP A 125 5.41 -4.30 9.82
CA ASP A 125 5.14 -5.73 10.01
C ASP A 125 3.68 -6.08 9.66
N VAL A 126 3.25 -5.74 8.44
CA VAL A 126 1.85 -5.91 8.01
C VAL A 126 1.75 -6.95 6.88
N SER A 127 0.72 -7.78 6.94
CA SER A 127 0.32 -8.64 5.81
C SER A 127 -1.07 -8.23 5.32
N ALA A 128 -1.24 -8.14 4.00
CA ALA A 128 -2.51 -7.77 3.38
C ALA A 128 -2.81 -8.61 2.14
N LYS A 129 -4.08 -8.91 1.91
CA LYS A 129 -4.54 -9.55 0.69
C LYS A 129 -5.78 -8.86 0.13
N GLY A 130 -5.66 -8.19 -1.02
CA GLY A 130 -6.79 -7.55 -1.68
C GLY A 130 -6.37 -6.58 -2.78
N ASP A 131 -7.26 -6.39 -3.74
CA ASP A 131 -7.04 -5.44 -4.83
C ASP A 131 -7.25 -4.00 -4.37
N TYR A 132 -6.55 -3.07 -5.02
CA TYR A 132 -6.61 -1.63 -4.77
C TYR A 132 -6.28 -1.28 -3.31
N PHE A 133 -5.29 -1.95 -2.73
CA PHE A 133 -4.77 -1.68 -1.38
C PHE A 133 -4.09 -0.31 -1.31
N GLY A 134 -4.84 0.73 -0.95
CA GLY A 134 -4.34 2.11 -0.91
C GLY A 134 -4.66 2.96 -2.15
N LEU A 135 -5.79 2.72 -2.82
CA LEU A 135 -6.29 3.59 -3.89
C LEU A 135 -6.31 5.07 -3.44
N ASN A 136 -5.65 5.95 -4.19
CA ASN A 136 -5.50 7.38 -3.90
C ASN A 136 -4.94 7.68 -2.49
N ALA A 137 -4.13 6.78 -1.92
CA ALA A 137 -3.47 7.03 -0.64
C ALA A 137 -2.34 8.07 -0.79
N GLU A 138 -2.15 8.91 0.22
CA GLU A 138 -1.15 9.98 0.21
C GLU A 138 -0.32 9.98 1.49
N GLY A 139 1.01 10.10 1.39
CA GLY A 139 1.90 10.08 2.55
C GLY A 139 1.92 8.71 3.20
N VAL A 140 2.49 7.73 2.52
CA VAL A 140 2.50 6.31 2.93
C VAL A 140 3.92 5.89 3.26
N GLU A 141 4.15 5.39 4.47
CA GLU A 141 5.41 4.80 4.92
C GLU A 141 5.20 3.33 5.29
N ILE A 142 5.98 2.44 4.69
CA ILE A 142 5.87 0.99 4.87
C ILE A 142 7.25 0.40 5.18
N ASP A 143 7.30 -0.45 6.19
CA ASP A 143 8.47 -1.26 6.54
C ASP A 143 8.04 -2.69 6.92
N HIS A 144 8.59 -3.70 6.25
CA HIS A 144 8.22 -5.12 6.41
C HIS A 144 6.75 -5.38 6.04
N PHE A 145 6.50 -5.62 4.76
CA PHE A 145 5.15 -5.73 4.21
C PHE A 145 5.01 -6.84 3.19
N ASP A 146 4.01 -7.71 3.38
CA ASP A 146 3.63 -8.75 2.43
C ASP A 146 2.25 -8.42 1.84
N LEU A 147 2.18 -8.24 0.52
CA LEU A 147 0.94 -7.95 -0.20
C LEU A 147 0.69 -8.96 -1.32
N ILE A 148 -0.55 -9.44 -1.39
CA ILE A 148 -1.08 -10.17 -2.54
C ILE A 148 -2.36 -9.47 -3.02
N GLY A 149 -2.39 -8.99 -4.25
CA GLY A 149 -3.56 -8.35 -4.84
C GLY A 149 -3.17 -7.36 -5.92
N ASN A 150 -4.11 -6.92 -6.74
CA ASN A 150 -3.83 -6.13 -7.93
C ASN A 150 -4.04 -4.64 -7.70
N TYR A 151 -3.34 -3.80 -8.47
CA TYR A 151 -3.55 -2.34 -8.50
C TYR A 151 -3.36 -1.65 -7.14
N ALA A 152 -2.42 -2.16 -6.33
CA ALA A 152 -2.24 -1.81 -4.92
C ALA A 152 -2.46 -0.31 -4.65
N PHE A 153 -1.54 0.54 -5.09
CA PHE A 153 -1.55 1.97 -4.79
C PHE A 153 -2.05 2.82 -5.96
N ASP A 154 -3.00 2.35 -6.77
CA ASP A 154 -3.47 3.13 -7.92
C ASP A 154 -3.84 4.59 -7.53
N GLY A 155 -3.27 5.56 -8.23
CA GLY A 155 -3.44 7.00 -7.96
C GLY A 155 -2.72 7.53 -6.71
N GLY A 156 -1.88 6.72 -6.08
CA GLY A 156 -1.19 7.01 -4.83
C GLY A 156 -0.06 8.05 -4.97
N LYS A 157 0.24 8.75 -3.88
CA LYS A 157 1.23 9.83 -3.85
C LYS A 157 2.10 9.82 -2.60
N ASP A 158 3.36 10.19 -2.76
CA ASP A 158 4.33 10.34 -1.67
C ASP A 158 4.42 9.05 -0.84
N ILE A 159 4.89 7.99 -1.50
CA ILE A 159 4.92 6.63 -0.96
C ILE A 159 6.38 6.19 -0.78
N VAL A 160 6.70 5.65 0.39
CA VAL A 160 8.00 5.04 0.68
C VAL A 160 7.82 3.64 1.25
N ILE A 161 8.40 2.64 0.58
CA ILE A 161 8.28 1.22 0.95
C ILE A 161 9.66 0.61 1.17
N ARG A 162 9.81 -0.17 2.24
CA ARG A 162 11.05 -0.89 2.59
C ARG A 162 10.74 -2.32 2.97
N ASN A 163 11.66 -3.23 2.64
CA ASN A 163 11.62 -4.63 3.09
C ASN A 163 10.29 -5.32 2.75
N ALA A 164 9.79 -5.15 1.53
CA ALA A 164 8.48 -5.66 1.13
C ALA A 164 8.55 -6.81 0.12
N LYS A 165 7.49 -7.61 0.11
CA LYS A 165 7.16 -8.56 -0.96
C LYS A 165 5.77 -8.24 -1.48
N MET A 166 5.69 -7.90 -2.76
CA MET A 166 4.43 -7.49 -3.38
C MET A 166 4.18 -8.35 -4.61
N ASP A 167 3.11 -9.15 -4.55
CA ASP A 167 2.54 -9.86 -5.70
C ASP A 167 1.31 -9.08 -6.16
N SER A 168 1.51 -8.25 -7.18
CA SER A 168 0.50 -7.37 -7.74
C SER A 168 0.72 -7.15 -9.22
N LYS A 169 -0.32 -7.41 -10.02
CA LYS A 169 -0.32 -7.14 -11.46
C LYS A 169 0.15 -5.72 -11.80
N ASP A 170 -0.25 -4.72 -11.02
CA ASP A 170 0.37 -3.39 -11.03
C ASP A 170 0.42 -2.85 -9.60
N SER A 171 1.59 -2.53 -9.09
CA SER A 171 1.73 -1.98 -7.73
C SER A 171 1.54 -0.47 -7.67
N PHE A 172 1.80 0.25 -8.76
CA PHE A 172 1.95 1.71 -8.76
C PHE A 172 1.32 2.36 -9.99
N TRP A 173 0.12 1.96 -10.38
CA TRP A 173 -0.58 2.63 -11.49
C TRP A 173 -0.86 4.10 -11.12
N ASN A 174 -0.65 5.04 -12.05
CA ASN A 174 -1.00 6.46 -11.88
C ASN A 174 -0.39 7.12 -10.64
N CYS A 175 0.76 6.62 -10.18
CA CYS A 175 1.40 7.07 -8.96
C CYS A 175 2.32 8.27 -9.18
N LYS A 176 2.56 9.02 -8.11
CA LYS A 176 3.55 10.10 -8.10
C LYS A 176 4.42 10.08 -6.85
N ASN A 177 5.72 10.29 -7.01
CA ASN A 177 6.69 10.35 -5.92
C ASN A 177 6.70 9.06 -5.08
N VAL A 178 7.16 7.96 -5.69
CA VAL A 178 7.27 6.66 -5.01
C VAL A 178 8.73 6.29 -4.88
N THR A 179 9.15 5.82 -3.71
CA THR A 179 10.47 5.21 -3.52
C THR A 179 10.35 3.85 -2.84
N VAL A 180 10.95 2.83 -3.44
CA VAL A 180 10.95 1.46 -2.91
C VAL A 180 12.38 1.00 -2.68
N TYR A 181 12.65 0.43 -1.51
CA TYR A 181 13.96 -0.09 -1.12
C TYR A 181 13.88 -1.57 -0.77
N ASP A 182 14.93 -2.33 -1.12
CA ASP A 182 15.24 -3.65 -0.57
C ASP A 182 14.03 -4.63 -0.64
N SER A 183 13.30 -4.60 -1.75
CA SER A 183 12.00 -5.27 -1.90
C SER A 183 11.95 -6.19 -3.11
N ILE A 184 11.03 -7.16 -3.06
CA ILE A 184 10.71 -8.06 -4.16
C ILE A 184 9.32 -7.68 -4.70
N ILE A 185 9.22 -7.47 -6.00
CA ILE A 185 7.95 -7.13 -6.66
C ILE A 185 7.76 -8.11 -7.81
N VAL A 186 6.60 -8.76 -7.84
CA VAL A 186 6.14 -9.57 -8.97
C VAL A 186 4.90 -8.90 -9.51
N GLY A 187 4.92 -8.57 -10.81
CA GLY A 187 3.79 -7.93 -11.46
C GLY A 187 3.75 -8.18 -12.96
N GLU A 188 2.82 -7.52 -13.62
CA GLU A 188 2.81 -7.43 -15.08
C GLU A 188 3.13 -5.97 -15.43
N TYR A 189 2.19 -5.06 -15.21
CA TYR A 189 2.22 -3.67 -15.65
C TYR A 189 2.83 -2.73 -14.62
N LEU A 190 3.93 -3.12 -13.96
CA LEU A 190 4.47 -2.38 -12.82
C LEU A 190 4.64 -0.87 -13.10
N GLY A 191 3.86 -0.04 -12.42
CA GLY A 191 4.12 1.41 -12.37
C GLY A 191 3.60 2.20 -13.56
N TRP A 192 2.66 1.69 -14.35
CA TRP A 192 2.21 2.39 -15.56
C TRP A 192 1.73 3.82 -15.28
N ASN A 193 1.96 4.74 -16.23
CA ASN A 193 1.48 6.13 -16.18
C ASN A 193 1.94 6.92 -14.93
N SER A 194 3.12 6.61 -14.39
CA SER A 194 3.60 7.18 -13.13
C SER A 194 4.77 8.14 -13.28
N GLU A 195 4.94 9.04 -12.32
CA GLU A 195 5.96 10.08 -12.33
C GLU A 195 6.81 10.05 -11.04
N ASN A 196 8.12 10.22 -11.18
CA ASN A 196 9.08 10.30 -10.07
C ASN A 196 9.08 9.01 -9.24
N ILE A 197 9.51 7.90 -9.85
CA ILE A 197 9.53 6.58 -9.21
C ILE A 197 10.98 6.12 -9.06
N THR A 198 11.37 5.76 -7.84
CA THR A 198 12.72 5.29 -7.53
C THR A 198 12.70 3.90 -6.94
N PHE A 199 13.50 2.99 -7.49
CA PHE A 199 13.75 1.66 -6.95
C PHE A 199 15.22 1.54 -6.54
N VAL A 200 15.49 1.00 -5.35
CA VAL A 200 16.85 0.82 -4.82
C VAL A 200 16.97 -0.59 -4.26
N ASN A 201 17.95 -1.36 -4.74
CA ASN A 201 18.19 -2.74 -4.33
C ASN A 201 16.95 -3.66 -4.48
N CYS A 202 16.08 -3.38 -5.45
CA CYS A 202 14.88 -4.17 -5.66
C CYS A 202 15.12 -5.35 -6.61
N CYS A 203 14.37 -6.43 -6.41
CA CYS A 203 14.25 -7.52 -7.37
C CYS A 203 12.84 -7.51 -7.96
N ILE A 204 12.74 -7.35 -9.27
CA ILE A 204 11.48 -7.14 -9.97
C ILE A 204 11.31 -8.22 -11.03
N ASP A 205 10.16 -8.88 -11.05
CA ASP A 205 9.71 -9.76 -12.12
C ASP A 205 8.45 -9.15 -12.75
N SER A 206 8.47 -8.84 -14.06
CA SER A 206 7.44 -8.01 -14.67
C SER A 206 7.25 -8.21 -16.18
N HIS A 207 6.02 -8.48 -16.62
CA HIS A 207 5.66 -8.42 -18.04
C HIS A 207 5.14 -7.04 -18.48
N GLN A 208 5.87 -6.31 -19.33
CA GLN A 208 5.58 -4.90 -19.66
C GLN A 208 5.65 -4.00 -18.42
N GLY A 209 6.67 -4.19 -17.59
CA GLY A 209 6.92 -3.31 -16.45
C GLY A 209 7.40 -1.92 -16.88
N MET A 210 7.03 -0.92 -16.09
CA MET A 210 7.53 0.45 -16.19
C MET A 210 7.25 1.10 -17.54
N CYS A 211 5.99 1.21 -17.95
CA CYS A 211 5.62 1.86 -19.22
C CYS A 211 4.89 3.19 -18.99
N TYR A 212 5.03 4.12 -19.92
CA TYR A 212 4.41 5.45 -19.88
C TYR A 212 4.79 6.27 -18.64
N MET A 213 6.00 6.05 -18.12
CA MET A 213 6.46 6.72 -16.90
C MET A 213 7.35 7.92 -17.21
N LYS A 214 7.51 8.80 -16.22
CA LYS A 214 8.45 9.92 -16.27
C LYS A 214 9.35 9.93 -15.04
N ASN A 215 10.64 10.20 -15.24
CA ASN A 215 11.65 10.29 -14.18
C ASN A 215 11.69 9.00 -13.35
N ILE A 216 12.10 7.91 -13.98
CA ILE A 216 12.33 6.62 -13.31
C ILE A 216 13.79 6.53 -12.91
N LYS A 217 14.05 6.22 -11.65
CA LYS A 217 15.38 5.91 -11.16
C LYS A 217 15.46 4.48 -10.66
N MET A 218 16.48 3.74 -11.06
CA MET A 218 16.77 2.41 -10.53
C MET A 218 18.23 2.35 -10.10
N VAL A 219 18.49 1.87 -8.89
CA VAL A 219 19.85 1.74 -8.35
C VAL A 219 20.04 0.31 -7.88
N ASN A 220 21.04 -0.39 -8.45
CA ASN A 220 21.38 -1.77 -8.09
C ASN A 220 20.16 -2.71 -8.10
N CYS A 221 19.31 -2.59 -9.11
CA CYS A 221 18.11 -3.42 -9.23
C CYS A 221 18.38 -4.70 -10.04
N LYS A 222 17.64 -5.76 -9.74
CA LYS A 222 17.56 -6.96 -10.57
C LYS A 222 16.21 -6.99 -11.27
N LEU A 223 16.24 -7.14 -12.58
CA LEU A 223 15.06 -7.45 -13.39
C LEU A 223 15.12 -8.93 -13.77
N LEU A 224 14.07 -9.68 -13.45
CA LEU A 224 13.91 -11.11 -13.76
C LEU A 224 12.78 -11.25 -14.77
N ASN A 225 12.97 -12.08 -15.80
CA ASN A 225 11.94 -12.38 -16.80
C ASN A 225 11.21 -11.13 -17.34
N THR A 226 11.92 -10.00 -17.42
CA THR A 226 11.31 -8.68 -17.61
C THR A 226 11.41 -8.27 -19.06
N ASP A 227 10.28 -8.31 -19.76
CA ASP A 227 10.17 -7.99 -21.17
C ASP A 227 9.36 -6.72 -21.42
N LEU A 228 9.58 -6.13 -22.60
CA LEU A 228 8.86 -4.97 -23.13
C LEU A 228 8.88 -3.76 -22.18
N CYS A 229 9.88 -3.66 -21.31
CA CYS A 229 9.92 -2.64 -20.28
C CYS A 229 10.37 -1.29 -20.84
N PHE A 230 10.06 -0.22 -20.09
CA PHE A 230 10.39 1.18 -20.41
C PHE A 230 9.67 1.78 -21.63
N GLU A 231 8.59 1.15 -22.11
CA GLU A 231 7.84 1.68 -23.25
C GLU A 231 7.36 3.10 -22.99
N PHE A 232 7.75 4.02 -23.87
CA PHE A 232 7.38 5.43 -23.84
C PHE A 232 7.72 6.14 -22.53
N CYS A 233 8.82 5.74 -21.88
CA CYS A 233 9.31 6.39 -20.68
C CYS A 233 10.23 7.59 -20.97
N GLU A 234 10.03 8.68 -20.24
CA GLU A 234 10.87 9.87 -20.27
C GLU A 234 11.80 9.90 -19.05
N ASP A 235 13.05 10.30 -19.26
CA ASP A 235 14.07 10.52 -18.23
C ASP A 235 14.33 9.26 -17.37
N VAL A 236 14.65 8.15 -18.03
CA VAL A 236 15.07 6.92 -17.36
C VAL A 236 16.52 7.06 -16.86
N ASP A 237 16.78 6.73 -15.60
CA ASP A 237 18.12 6.56 -15.01
C ASP A 237 18.18 5.20 -14.31
N ALA A 238 18.48 4.16 -15.08
CA ALA A 238 18.42 2.78 -14.61
C ALA A 238 19.81 2.14 -14.51
N ASP A 239 20.16 1.68 -13.31
CA ASP A 239 21.32 0.84 -13.02
C ASP A 239 20.86 -0.57 -12.59
N ILE A 240 20.94 -1.50 -13.54
CA ILE A 240 20.40 -2.86 -13.41
C ILE A 240 21.54 -3.86 -13.42
N CYS A 241 21.69 -4.64 -12.34
CA CYS A 241 22.80 -5.56 -12.13
C CYS A 241 22.51 -7.00 -12.63
N SER A 242 21.52 -7.16 -13.51
CA SER A 242 21.09 -8.43 -14.11
C SER A 242 20.86 -8.31 -15.63
N HIS A 243 20.50 -9.43 -16.26
CA HIS A 243 19.94 -9.46 -17.62
C HIS A 243 18.56 -8.79 -17.66
N ILE A 244 18.22 -8.21 -18.81
CA ILE A 244 16.86 -7.72 -19.13
C ILE A 244 16.42 -8.41 -20.43
N ASP A 245 15.22 -9.00 -20.46
CA ASP A 245 14.78 -9.77 -21.62
C ASP A 245 14.52 -8.85 -22.82
N SER A 246 13.79 -7.75 -22.62
CA SER A 246 13.68 -6.73 -23.66
C SER A 246 13.32 -5.33 -23.15
N VAL A 247 13.88 -4.33 -23.83
CA VAL A 247 13.56 -2.91 -23.66
C VAL A 247 12.87 -2.42 -24.91
N LYS A 248 11.77 -1.68 -24.74
CA LYS A 248 10.93 -1.20 -25.84
C LYS A 248 10.79 0.30 -25.79
N ASN A 249 11.09 0.98 -26.90
CA ASN A 249 10.76 2.38 -27.17
C ASN A 249 10.81 3.38 -25.98
N PRO A 250 11.89 3.47 -25.17
CA PRO A 250 12.01 4.57 -24.23
C PRO A 250 12.21 5.90 -24.98
N TYR A 251 11.71 7.01 -24.47
CA TYR A 251 11.86 8.34 -25.09
C TYR A 251 13.21 8.99 -24.79
N SER A 252 13.72 8.86 -23.56
CA SER A 252 15.00 9.43 -23.16
C SER A 252 15.56 8.72 -21.93
N GLY A 253 16.88 8.80 -21.75
CA GLY A 253 17.54 8.38 -20.51
C GLY A 253 18.77 7.51 -20.70
N VAL A 254 19.24 6.93 -19.60
CA VAL A 254 20.35 6.00 -19.52
C VAL A 254 19.87 4.69 -18.92
N ILE A 255 20.12 3.59 -19.62
CA ILE A 255 19.84 2.23 -19.14
C ILE A 255 21.15 1.46 -19.14
N LYS A 256 21.62 1.11 -17.95
CA LYS A 256 22.75 0.22 -17.71
C LYS A 256 22.22 -1.14 -17.29
N ALA A 257 22.72 -2.18 -17.92
CA ALA A 257 22.35 -3.57 -17.62
C ALA A 257 23.58 -4.47 -17.78
N LYS A 258 23.54 -5.71 -17.26
CA LYS A 258 24.57 -6.70 -17.63
C LYS A 258 24.49 -7.03 -19.11
N SER A 259 23.30 -7.41 -19.56
CA SER A 259 22.98 -7.66 -20.96
C SER A 259 21.50 -7.40 -21.21
N ILE A 260 21.14 -7.15 -22.46
CA ILE A 260 19.75 -6.95 -22.89
C ILE A 260 19.48 -7.91 -24.05
N GLY A 261 18.46 -8.76 -23.92
CA GLY A 261 18.13 -9.76 -24.93
C GLY A 261 17.65 -9.14 -26.24
N LYS A 262 16.68 -8.22 -26.16
CA LYS A 262 16.15 -7.52 -27.34
C LYS A 262 15.93 -6.04 -27.08
N LEU A 263 16.44 -5.21 -28.00
CA LEU A 263 16.11 -3.80 -28.10
C LEU A 263 15.06 -3.59 -29.20
N ILE A 264 13.89 -3.08 -28.83
CA ILE A 264 12.79 -2.79 -29.75
C ILE A 264 12.68 -1.27 -29.87
N LEU A 265 13.32 -0.71 -30.89
CA LEU A 265 13.40 0.74 -31.12
C LEU A 265 12.85 1.09 -32.50
N ASP A 266 11.61 1.57 -32.53
CA ASP A 266 10.95 2.05 -33.74
C ASP A 266 11.13 3.57 -33.87
N GLU A 267 11.87 3.97 -34.91
CA GLU A 267 12.25 5.37 -35.20
C GLU A 267 11.04 6.28 -35.47
N LYS A 268 9.86 5.69 -35.76
CA LYS A 268 8.62 6.46 -35.83
C LYS A 268 8.23 7.06 -34.48
N TYR A 269 8.59 6.40 -33.39
CA TYR A 269 8.15 6.75 -32.04
C TYR A 269 9.27 7.34 -31.18
N VAL A 270 10.53 6.93 -31.39
CA VAL A 270 11.64 7.31 -30.50
C VAL A 270 12.85 7.88 -31.24
N ASP A 271 13.51 8.86 -30.61
CA ASP A 271 14.79 9.41 -31.04
C ASP A 271 15.93 8.67 -30.33
N LYS A 272 16.62 7.79 -31.07
CA LYS A 272 17.72 6.96 -30.55
C LYS A 272 18.86 7.78 -29.94
N SER A 273 19.05 9.05 -30.35
CA SER A 273 20.12 9.90 -29.82
C SER A 273 19.90 10.33 -28.37
N LYS A 274 18.66 10.24 -27.87
CA LYS A 274 18.27 10.59 -26.50
C LYS A 274 18.38 9.42 -25.53
N ILE A 275 18.73 8.24 -26.02
CA ILE A 275 18.77 6.99 -25.25
C ILE A 275 20.20 6.49 -25.22
N LYS A 276 20.75 6.31 -24.02
CA LYS A 276 22.07 5.73 -23.81
C LYS A 276 21.93 4.34 -23.21
N ILE A 277 22.20 3.32 -24.00
CA ILE A 277 22.26 1.93 -23.53
C ILE A 277 23.72 1.55 -23.25
N ILE A 278 23.99 0.95 -22.09
CA ILE A 278 25.31 0.47 -21.70
C ILE A 278 25.17 -0.96 -21.18
N THR A 279 25.85 -1.91 -21.81
CA THR A 279 25.92 -3.31 -21.37
C THR A 279 27.34 -3.68 -20.93
N GLU A 280 27.47 -4.61 -20.00
CA GLU A 280 28.77 -5.15 -19.55
C GLU A 280 29.28 -6.29 -20.47
N GLU A 281 28.37 -6.88 -21.25
CA GLU A 281 28.60 -7.92 -22.26
C GLU A 281 28.38 -7.42 -23.69
#